data_AF-S4MEY7-F1
#
_entry.id   AF-S4MEY7-F1
#
_cell.length_a   1.000
_cell.length_b   1.000
_cell.length_c   1.000
_cell.angle_alpha   90.00
_cell.angle_beta   90.00
_cell.angle_gamma   90.00
#
_symmetry.space_group_name_H-M   'P 1'
#
loop_
_entity.id
_entity.type
_entity.pdbx_description
1 polymer ?
#
loop_
_entity_poly.entity_id
_entity_poly.type
_entity_poly.pdbx_seq_one_letter_code
_entity_poly.pdbx_strand_id
1 'polypeptide(L)' 'MAALPVSTWSYRGEEGVRHLGPMAQDWYAALGLGADDRTIHPIDANGVSVVAVQALYRMVRGLQDEVSRLGKRLDDR' A
#
# COMPACT_ATOMS: atom_id res chain seq x y z
N MET A 1 11.14 -0.59 -1.87
CA MET A 1 10.12 -1.11 -2.79
C MET A 1 10.14 -0.20 -4.01
N ALA A 2 10.34 -0.76 -5.20
CA ALA A 2 10.04 -0.01 -6.42
C ALA A 2 8.57 0.47 -6.30
N ALA A 3 8.35 1.77 -6.48
CA ALA A 3 7.07 2.41 -6.24
C ALA A 3 6.01 1.76 -7.13
N LEU A 4 5.11 0.96 -6.56
CA LEU A 4 3.94 0.46 -7.27
C LEU A 4 3.05 1.67 -7.57
N PRO A 5 3.01 2.16 -8.82
CA PRO A 5 2.35 3.43 -9.12
C PRO A 5 0.86 3.29 -8.91
N VAL A 6 0.24 4.27 -8.25
CA VAL A 6 -1.21 4.36 -8.15
C VAL A 6 -1.66 5.46 -9.11
N SER A 7 -2.54 5.10 -10.04
CA SER A 7 -3.09 6.01 -11.03
C SER A 7 -4.61 5.85 -11.09
N THR A 8 -5.27 6.79 -11.76
CA THR A 8 -6.65 6.59 -12.17
C THR A 8 -6.69 6.12 -13.62
N TRP A 9 -7.55 5.16 -13.91
CA TRP A 9 -7.69 4.55 -15.22
C TRP A 9 -9.11 4.04 -15.45
N SER A 10 -9.44 3.70 -16.69
CA SER A 10 -10.75 3.15 -17.09
C SER A 10 -10.52 2.01 -18.07
N TYR A 11 -11.38 0.98 -18.06
CA TYR A 11 -11.31 -0.04 -19.10
C TYR A 11 -11.71 0.55 -20.46
N ARG A 12 -11.15 -0.02 -21.54
CA ARG A 12 -11.62 0.32 -22.89
C ARG A 12 -13.06 -0.17 -23.05
N GLY A 13 -13.96 0.74 -23.44
CA GLY A 13 -15.39 0.44 -23.59
C GLY A 13 -16.21 0.53 -22.29
N GLU A 14 -15.59 0.97 -21.19
CA GLU A 14 -16.28 1.21 -19.92
C GLU A 14 -16.52 2.72 -19.74
N GLU A 15 -17.67 3.19 -20.19
CA GLU A 15 -18.00 4.61 -20.12
C GLU A 15 -18.40 5.04 -18.70
N GLY A 16 -17.85 6.17 -18.24
CA GLY A 16 -18.24 6.80 -16.97
C GLY A 16 -17.66 6.16 -15.71
N VAL A 17 -16.97 5.02 -15.80
CA VAL A 17 -16.33 4.36 -14.65
C VAL A 17 -14.85 4.71 -14.60
N ARG A 18 -14.36 5.08 -13.42
CA ARG A 18 -12.95 5.36 -13.17
C ARG A 18 -12.49 4.50 -12.00
N HIS A 19 -11.46 3.71 -12.24
CA HIS A 19 -10.77 2.92 -11.24
C HIS A 19 -9.60 3.70 -10.67
N LEU A 20 -9.24 3.39 -9.42
CA LEU A 20 -8.06 3.93 -8.74
C LEU A 20 -7.26 2.75 -8.22
N GLY A 21 -6.01 2.65 -8.66
CA GLY A 21 -5.13 1.56 -8.25
C GLY A 21 -3.95 1.40 -9.19
N PRO A 22 -3.09 0.42 -8.91
CA PRO A 22 -2.04 0.06 -9.85
C PRO A 22 -2.60 -0.57 -11.11
N MET A 23 -1.86 -0.44 -12.20
CA MET A 23 -2.06 -1.25 -13.38
C MET A 23 -1.64 -2.70 -13.08
N ALA A 24 -2.33 -3.68 -13.68
CA ALA A 24 -2.08 -5.10 -13.44
C ALA A 24 -0.64 -5.53 -13.82
N GLN A 25 -0.05 -4.90 -14.84
CA GLN A 25 1.31 -5.19 -15.28
C GLN A 25 2.35 -4.76 -14.23
N ASP A 26 2.19 -3.55 -13.69
CA ASP A 26 3.06 -3.04 -12.63
C ASP A 26 2.88 -3.84 -11.34
N TRP A 27 1.64 -4.24 -11.03
CA TRP A 27 1.31 -5.13 -9.92
C TRP A 27 2.04 -6.46 -10.02
N TYR A 28 1.91 -7.14 -11.16
CA TYR A 28 2.54 -8.44 -11.39
C TYR A 28 4.07 -8.33 -11.35
N ALA A 29 4.64 -7.30 -12.01
CA ALA A 29 6.08 -7.05 -12.00
C ALA A 29 6.63 -6.74 -10.59
N ALA A 30 5.86 -6.05 -9.75
CA ALA A 30 6.30 -5.65 -8.42
C ALA A 30 6.10 -6.72 -7.35
N LEU A 31 5.03 -7.52 -7.43
CA LEU A 31 4.59 -8.41 -6.36
C LEU A 31 4.62 -9.90 -6.74
N GLY A 32 4.60 -10.23 -8.03
CA GLY A 32 4.48 -11.63 -8.49
C GLY A 32 3.17 -12.31 -8.07
N LEU A 33 2.13 -11.53 -7.74
CA LEU A 33 0.81 -12.01 -7.33
C LEU A 33 -0.15 -11.98 -8.53
N GLY A 34 -1.01 -13.00 -8.63
CA GLY A 34 -1.92 -13.21 -9.75
C GLY A 34 -1.45 -14.30 -10.72
N ALA A 35 -2.37 -14.77 -11.56
CA ALA A 35 -2.07 -15.77 -12.59
C ALA A 35 -1.43 -15.16 -13.86
N ASP A 36 -1.65 -13.88 -14.10
CA ASP A 36 -1.16 -13.12 -15.25
C ASP A 36 -0.98 -11.62 -14.91
N ASP A 37 -0.50 -10.86 -15.89
CA ASP A 37 -0.26 -9.41 -15.81
C ASP A 37 -1.47 -8.57 -16.26
N ARG A 38 -2.65 -9.19 -16.38
CA ARG A 38 -3.86 -8.56 -16.92
C ARG A 38 -4.94 -8.32 -15.88
N THR A 39 -4.86 -9.03 -14.76
CA THR A 39 -5.85 -8.96 -13.70
C THR A 39 -5.19 -8.81 -12.34
N ILE A 40 -5.89 -8.13 -11.43
CA ILE A 40 -5.55 -8.11 -10.00
C ILE A 40 -6.68 -8.82 -9.28
N HIS A 41 -6.38 -9.94 -8.63
CA HIS A 41 -7.41 -10.66 -7.89
C HIS A 41 -7.78 -9.87 -6.62
N PRO A 42 -9.07 -9.62 -6.33
CA PRO A 42 -9.46 -8.84 -5.15
C PRO A 42 -8.94 -9.42 -3.83
N ILE A 43 -8.80 -10.74 -3.72
CA ILE A 43 -8.22 -11.40 -2.55
C ILE A 43 -6.76 -10.97 -2.32
N ASP A 44 -5.95 -10.91 -3.38
CA ASP A 44 -4.55 -10.52 -3.28
C ASP A 44 -4.41 -9.03 -2.95
N ALA A 45 -5.22 -8.17 -3.59
CA ALA A 45 -5.30 -6.74 -3.27
C ALA A 45 -5.67 -6.49 -1.80
N ASN A 46 -6.65 -7.24 -1.28
CA ASN A 46 -7.06 -7.17 0.12
C ASN A 46 -5.96 -7.66 1.06
N GLY A 47 -5.28 -8.76 0.72
CA GLY A 47 -4.17 -9.30 1.50
C GLY A 47 -3.02 -8.31 1.62
N VAL A 48 -2.60 -7.70 0.51
CA VAL A 48 -1.58 -6.64 0.48
C VAL A 48 -2.03 -5.45 1.32
N SER A 49 -3.30 -5.06 1.26
CA SER A 49 -3.84 -3.96 2.07
C SER A 49 -3.76 -4.25 3.57
N VAL A 50 -4.08 -5.47 4.01
CA VAL A 50 -3.96 -5.88 5.42
C VAL A 50 -2.50 -5.82 5.87
N VAL A 51 -1.56 -6.34 5.07
CA VAL A 51 -0.13 -6.30 5.40
C VAL A 51 0.38 -4.86 5.47
N ALA A 52 -0.04 -3.99 4.55
CA ALA A 52 0.30 -2.58 4.55
C ALA A 52 -0.21 -1.87 5.83
N VAL A 53 -1.45 -2.11 6.24
CA VAL A 53 -2.02 -1.58 7.49
C VAL A 53 -1.25 -2.06 8.71
N GLN A 54 -0.89 -3.35 8.77
CA GLN A 54 -0.07 -3.88 9.86
C GLN A 54 1.33 -3.24 9.91
N ALA A 55 1.96 -3.02 8.75
CA ALA A 55 3.25 -2.36 8.67
C ALA A 55 3.17 -0.89 9.12
N LEU A 56 2.15 -0.16 8.66
CA LEU A 56 1.86 1.21 9.09
C LEU A 56 1.64 1.29 10.61
N TYR A 57 0.86 0.37 11.17
CA TYR A 57 0.65 0.31 12.62
C TYR A 57 1.97 0.15 13.38
N ARG A 58 2.84 -0.78 12.96
CA ARG A 58 4.16 -0.97 13.60
C ARG A 58 5.03 0.29 13.51
N MET A 59 5.05 0.96 12.34
CA MET A 59 5.79 2.21 12.16
C MET A 59 5.28 3.32 13.07
N VAL A 60 3.96 3.53 13.11
CA VAL A 60 3.34 4.55 13.98
C VAL A 60 3.63 4.26 15.45
N ARG A 61 3.51 3.00 15.89
CA ARG A 61 3.85 2.61 17.27
C ARG A 61 5.31 2.90 17.61
N GLY A 62 6.24 2.54 16.71
CA GLY A 62 7.66 2.84 16.91
C GLY A 62 7.94 4.34 17.04
N LEU A 63 7.33 5.15 16.19
CA LEU A 63 7.45 6.62 16.26
C LEU A 63 6.86 7.20 17.54
N GLN A 64 5.69 6.70 17.99
CA GLN A 64 5.07 7.13 19.24
C GLN A 64 5.97 6.81 20.45
N ASP A 65 6.59 5.63 20.47
CA ASP A 65 7.51 5.23 21.53
C ASP A 65 8.77 6.12 21.53
N GLU A 66 9.31 6.46 20.35
CA GLU A 66 10.45 7.36 20.22
C GLU A 66 10.13 8.78 20.70
N VAL A 67 9.03 9.36 20.25
CA VAL A 67 8.54 10.67 20.71
C VAL A 67 8.38 10.67 22.24
N SER A 68 7.79 9.61 22.80
CA SER A 68 7.61 9.49 24.25
C SER A 68 8.94 9.45 25.01
N ARG A 69 9.95 8.76 24.47
CA ARG A 69 11.31 8.70 25.06
C ARG A 69 12.01 10.05 24.99
N LEU A 70 11.90 10.74 23.84
CA LEU A 70 12.50 12.05 23.66
C LEU A 70 11.87 13.09 24.59
N GLY A 71 10.54 13.06 24.77
CA GLY A 71 9.84 13.92 25.74
C GLY A 71 10.40 13.77 27.15
N LYS A 72 10.50 12.53 27.66
CA LYS A 72 11.08 12.27 28.99
C LYS A 72 12.49 12.81 29.16
N ARG A 73 13.35 12.64 28.15
CA ARG A 73 14.73 13.17 28.18
C ARG A 73 14.80 14.70 28.24
N LEU A 74 13.81 15.39 27.70
CA LEU A 74 13.72 16.84 27.77
C LEU A 74 13.20 17.29 29.14
N ASP A 75 12.26 16.55 29.72
CA ASP A 75 11.71 16.84 31.06
C ASP A 75 12.71 16.58 32.19
N ASP A 76 13.63 15.62 32.00
CA ASP A 76 14.68 15.25 32.97
C ASP A 76 15.89 16.20 32.99
N ARG A 77 15.92 17.25 32.15
CA ARG A 77 17.04 18.18 31.98
C ARG A 77 16.74 19.56 32.54
#